data_AF-A0A386H1U9-F1
#
_entry.id   AF-A0A386H1U9-F1
#
_cell.length_a   1.000
_cell.length_b   1.000
_cell.length_c   1.000
_cell.angle_alpha   90.00
_cell.angle_beta   90.00
_cell.angle_gamma   90.00
#
_symmetry.space_group_name_H-M   'P 1'
#
loop_
_entity.id
_entity.type
_entity.pdbx_description
1 polymer ?
#
loop_
_entity_poly.entity_id
_entity_poly.type
_entity_poly.pdbx_seq_one_letter_code
_entity_poly.pdbx_strand_id
1 'polypeptide(L)'
;MSKIDMYVDHICSNFNQSDKDIQILKEELKSNLKDEISELQNQGFSEQESLKITLSNFGEEKKFISEMNSIWTRKSEFTLKIIKAAIAIFIIGCIFVIVRLLFNGSSLIFQNFASLLFNISWIVGCIAFYQYINIENKSISLFIIFLCDIIFSTFFITCILFPNSIKDNFIIIFGIVLITVLIMKIYFIKNKLQNQD
;
A
#
# COMPACT_ATOMS: atom_id res chain seq x y z
N MET A 1 21.76 -5.87 27.70
CA MET A 1 21.44 -5.16 26.44
C MET A 1 22.71 -4.48 25.98
N SER A 2 23.18 -4.70 24.76
CA SER A 2 24.44 -4.10 24.29
C SER A 2 24.27 -2.59 24.09
N LYS A 3 25.37 -1.80 24.13
CA LYS A 3 25.30 -0.36 23.81
C LYS A 3 24.76 -0.10 22.40
N ILE A 4 25.01 -1.01 21.45
CA ILE A 4 24.42 -0.97 20.10
C ILE A 4 22.90 -1.16 20.16
N ASP A 5 22.41 -2.12 20.95
CA ASP A 5 20.97 -2.34 21.07
C ASP A 5 20.26 -1.07 21.55
N MET A 6 20.81 -0.39 22.55
CA MET A 6 20.27 0.88 23.03
C MET A 6 20.32 2.00 21.98
N TYR A 7 21.43 2.11 21.24
CA TYR A 7 21.58 3.11 20.18
C TYR A 7 20.57 2.90 19.05
N VAL A 8 20.45 1.67 18.54
CA VAL A 8 19.49 1.34 17.49
C VAL A 8 18.06 1.48 17.99
N ASP A 9 17.77 1.06 19.23
CA ASP A 9 16.43 1.19 19.80
C ASP A 9 16.03 2.65 19.98
N HIS A 10 16.96 3.53 20.35
CA HIS A 10 16.69 4.97 20.47
C HIS A 10 16.42 5.61 19.09
N ILE A 11 17.21 5.27 18.06
CA ILE A 11 16.94 5.68 16.67
C ILE A 11 15.53 5.22 16.24
N CYS A 12 15.26 3.92 16.32
CA CYS A 12 14.01 3.32 15.85
C CYS A 12 12.79 3.71 16.69
N SER A 13 12.97 4.15 17.95
CA SER A 13 11.87 4.63 18.81
C SER A 13 11.20 5.90 18.31
N ASN A 14 11.87 6.69 17.46
CA ASN A 14 11.30 7.88 16.84
C ASN A 14 10.36 7.56 15.66
N PHE A 15 10.18 6.29 15.34
CA PHE A 15 9.37 5.80 14.22
C PHE A 15 8.31 4.83 14.72
N ASN A 16 7.33 4.56 13.86
CA ASN A 16 6.30 3.59 14.20
C ASN A 16 6.93 2.18 14.31
N GLN A 17 7.10 1.69 15.54
CA GLN A 17 7.66 0.37 15.82
C GLN A 17 6.76 -0.79 15.34
N SER A 18 5.49 -0.49 15.06
CA SER A 18 4.56 -1.42 14.46
C SER A 18 4.76 -1.56 12.95
N ASP A 19 5.69 -0.81 12.32
CA ASP A 19 5.96 -0.90 10.90
C ASP A 19 7.06 -1.93 10.61
N LYS A 20 6.74 -2.92 9.79
CA LYS A 20 7.66 -3.99 9.40
C LYS A 20 8.95 -3.48 8.78
N ASP A 21 8.90 -2.41 7.99
CA ASP A 21 10.10 -1.86 7.36
C ASP A 21 11.02 -1.22 8.42
N ILE A 22 10.45 -0.66 9.51
CA ILE A 22 11.24 -0.19 10.67
C ILE A 22 11.84 -1.37 11.44
N GLN A 23 11.13 -2.48 11.57
CA GLN A 23 11.66 -3.68 12.23
C GLN A 23 12.78 -4.34 11.42
N ILE A 24 12.61 -4.45 10.09
CA ILE A 24 13.66 -4.95 9.20
C ILE A 24 14.89 -4.05 9.28
N LEU A 25 14.69 -2.74 9.19
CA LEU A 25 15.78 -1.78 9.30
C LEU A 25 16.48 -1.86 10.67
N LYS A 26 15.73 -2.04 11.76
CA LYS A 26 16.28 -2.23 13.11
C LYS A 26 17.20 -3.44 13.17
N GLU A 27 16.79 -4.58 12.61
CA GLU A 27 17.62 -5.78 12.57
C GLU A 27 18.83 -5.63 11.64
N GLU A 28 18.66 -5.02 10.46
CA GLU A 28 19.75 -4.72 9.53
C GLU A 28 20.79 -3.77 10.16
N LEU A 29 20.34 -2.71 10.83
CA LEU A 29 21.21 -1.77 11.55
C LEU A 29 21.99 -2.49 12.65
N LYS A 30 21.33 -3.35 13.43
CA LYS A 30 22.00 -4.13 14.48
C LYS A 30 23.02 -5.09 13.90
N SER A 31 22.71 -5.76 12.79
CA SER A 31 23.65 -6.67 12.13
C SER A 31 24.87 -5.89 11.64
N ASN A 32 24.66 -4.86 10.83
CA ASN A 32 25.74 -4.07 10.23
C ASN A 32 26.68 -3.47 11.27
N LEU A 33 26.13 -2.90 12.36
CA LEU A 33 26.93 -2.35 13.45
C LEU A 33 27.73 -3.42 14.21
N LYS A 34 27.18 -4.62 14.39
CA LYS A 34 27.90 -5.74 15.03
C LYS A 34 28.99 -6.28 14.12
N ASP A 35 28.72 -6.38 12.83
CA ASP A 35 29.68 -6.83 11.82
C ASP A 35 30.87 -5.87 11.75
N GLU A 36 30.63 -4.56 11.74
CA GLU A 36 31.70 -3.54 11.76
C GLU A 36 32.55 -3.61 13.04
N ILE A 37 31.93 -3.83 14.21
CA ILE A 37 32.68 -4.04 15.46
C ILE A 37 33.54 -5.29 15.39
N SER A 38 33.00 -6.39 14.87
CA SER A 38 33.72 -7.66 14.71
C SER A 38 34.92 -7.50 13.78
N GLU A 39 34.76 -6.78 12.67
CA GLU A 39 35.85 -6.45 11.76
C GLU A 39 36.97 -5.65 12.45
N LEU A 40 36.62 -4.63 13.24
CA LEU A 40 37.60 -3.84 13.99
C LEU A 40 38.29 -4.68 15.08
N GLN A 41 37.56 -5.57 15.76
CA GLN A 41 38.17 -6.49 16.71
C GLN A 41 39.17 -7.43 16.04
N ASN A 42 38.85 -7.93 14.84
CA ASN A 42 39.76 -8.77 14.04
C ASN A 42 41.00 -8.01 13.55
N GLN A 43 40.90 -6.68 13.41
CA GLN A 43 42.03 -5.79 13.11
C GLN A 43 42.90 -5.47 14.35
N GLY A 44 42.54 -5.97 15.53
CA GLY A 44 43.31 -5.82 16.76
C GLY A 44 42.83 -4.70 17.69
N PHE A 45 41.70 -4.04 17.39
CA PHE A 45 41.10 -3.05 18.29
C PHE A 45 40.39 -3.71 19.48
N SER A 46 40.42 -3.06 20.63
CA SER A 46 39.64 -3.51 21.79
C SER A 46 38.14 -3.31 21.57
N GLU A 47 37.28 -4.08 22.25
CA GLU A 47 35.82 -3.95 22.13
C GLU A 47 35.32 -2.52 22.35
N GLN A 48 35.90 -1.79 23.31
CA GLN A 48 35.52 -0.41 23.59
C GLN A 48 35.97 0.56 22.49
N GLU A 49 37.14 0.33 21.89
CA GLU A 49 37.62 1.14 20.76
C GLU A 49 36.81 0.87 19.50
N SER A 50 36.55 -0.40 19.18
CA SER A 50 35.70 -0.79 18.06
C SER A 50 34.32 -0.13 18.18
N LEU A 51 33.70 -0.21 19.36
CA LEU A 51 32.39 0.42 19.59
C LEU A 51 32.42 1.95 19.44
N LYS A 52 33.50 2.60 19.88
CA LYS A 52 33.66 4.06 19.74
C LYS A 52 33.87 4.46 18.28
N ILE A 53 34.69 3.72 17.54
CA ILE A 53 34.98 3.95 16.12
C ILE A 53 33.70 3.74 15.30
N THR A 54 33.02 2.60 15.47
CA THR A 54 31.76 2.29 14.77
C THR A 54 30.70 3.36 15.00
N LEU A 55 30.43 3.77 16.24
CA LEU A 55 29.45 4.83 16.53
C LEU A 55 29.87 6.20 15.97
N SER A 56 31.17 6.49 15.93
CA SER A 56 31.69 7.73 15.32
C SER A 56 31.55 7.72 13.79
N ASN A 57 31.76 6.56 13.15
CA ASN A 57 31.61 6.39 11.70
C ASN A 57 30.15 6.47 11.27
N PHE A 58 29.25 5.91 12.08
CA PHE A 58 27.80 5.95 11.83
C PHE A 58 27.24 7.38 11.88
N GLY A 59 27.90 8.25 12.65
CA GLY A 59 27.60 9.68 12.71
C GLY A 59 26.62 10.05 13.83
N GLU A 60 26.31 11.35 13.89
CA GLU A 60 25.42 11.89 14.93
C GLU A 60 24.00 11.36 14.76
N GLU A 61 23.50 10.75 15.83
CA GLU A 61 22.16 10.17 15.92
C GLU A 61 21.04 11.11 15.45
N LYS A 62 21.10 12.39 15.82
CA LYS A 62 20.10 13.40 15.43
C LYS A 62 20.04 13.61 13.91
N LYS A 63 21.20 13.58 13.24
CA LYS A 63 21.28 13.73 11.79
C LYS A 63 20.71 12.49 11.10
N PHE A 64 21.05 11.31 11.61
CA PHE A 64 20.50 10.05 11.11
C PHE A 64 18.98 9.98 11.23
N ILE A 65 18.42 10.34 12.40
CA ILE A 65 16.97 10.40 12.63
C ILE A 65 16.30 11.37 11.66
N SER A 66 16.89 12.55 11.45
CA SER A 66 16.39 13.57 10.51
C SER A 66 16.32 13.05 9.07
N GLU A 67 17.41 12.45 8.59
CA GLU A 67 17.50 11.92 7.22
C GLU A 67 16.52 10.76 7.03
N MET A 68 16.47 9.84 7.99
CA MET A 68 15.55 8.70 7.98
C MET A 68 14.08 9.15 8.01
N ASN A 69 13.74 10.16 8.84
CA ASN A 69 12.40 10.76 8.83
C ASN A 69 12.04 11.35 7.47
N SER A 70 12.96 12.07 6.83
CA SER A 70 12.69 12.68 5.51
C SER A 70 12.40 11.64 4.42
N ILE A 71 13.08 10.49 4.45
CA ILE A 71 12.85 9.39 3.52
C ILE A 71 11.48 8.75 3.78
N TRP A 72 11.15 8.57 5.05
CA TRP A 72 9.91 7.95 5.50
C TRP A 72 8.67 8.79 5.18
N THR A 73 8.68 10.09 5.52
CA THR A 73 7.58 11.01 5.22
C THR A 73 7.36 11.16 3.72
N ARG A 74 8.43 11.10 2.91
CA ARG A 74 8.31 11.15 1.45
C ARG A 74 7.61 9.92 0.86
N LYS A 75 7.84 8.72 1.42
CA LYS A 75 7.20 7.46 0.99
C LYS A 75 5.68 7.50 1.24
N SER A 76 5.25 8.05 2.38
CA SER A 76 3.84 8.15 2.73
C SER A 76 3.09 9.21 1.90
N GLU A 77 3.71 10.36 1.62
CA GLU A 77 3.12 11.40 0.76
C GLU A 77 2.93 10.95 -0.70
N PHE A 78 3.89 10.22 -1.26
CA PHE A 78 3.80 9.71 -2.63
C PHE A 78 2.66 8.68 -2.75
N THR A 79 2.55 7.80 -1.76
CA THR A 79 1.48 6.80 -1.68
C THR A 79 0.10 7.48 -1.61
N LEU A 80 -0.04 8.52 -0.78
CA LEU A 80 -1.29 9.30 -0.69
C LEU A 80 -1.65 9.99 -2.01
N LYS A 81 -0.67 10.51 -2.76
CA LYS A 81 -0.91 11.12 -4.08
C LYS A 81 -1.41 10.10 -5.09
N ILE A 82 -0.84 8.89 -5.11
CA ILE A 82 -1.30 7.78 -5.98
C ILE A 82 -2.75 7.40 -5.65
N ILE A 83 -3.09 7.28 -4.37
CA ILE A 83 -4.46 6.93 -3.95
C ILE A 83 -5.45 8.01 -4.38
N LYS A 84 -5.13 9.29 -4.17
CA LYS A 84 -5.99 10.40 -4.60
C LYS A 84 -6.22 10.39 -6.11
N ALA A 85 -5.17 10.12 -6.89
CA ALA A 85 -5.28 10.01 -8.34
C ALA A 85 -6.16 8.81 -8.75
N ALA A 86 -6.00 7.65 -8.11
CA ALA A 86 -6.80 6.46 -8.38
C ALA A 86 -8.30 6.70 -8.07
N ILE A 87 -8.61 7.38 -6.96
CA ILE A 87 -9.99 7.75 -6.61
C ILE A 87 -10.58 8.71 -7.66
N ALA A 88 -9.81 9.71 -8.11
CA ALA A 88 -10.28 10.65 -9.13
C ALA A 88 -10.61 9.93 -10.44
N ILE A 89 -9.73 9.02 -10.90
CA ILE A 89 -9.96 8.21 -12.10
C ILE A 89 -11.20 7.33 -11.94
N PHE A 90 -11.41 6.76 -10.74
CA PHE A 90 -12.60 5.96 -10.42
C PHE A 90 -13.90 6.74 -10.48
N ILE A 91 -13.93 7.96 -9.92
CA ILE A 91 -15.10 8.84 -10.01
C ILE A 91 -15.41 9.15 -11.47
N ILE A 92 -14.39 9.45 -12.29
CA ILE A 92 -14.56 9.70 -13.72
C ILE A 92 -15.17 8.46 -14.40
N GLY A 93 -14.65 7.26 -14.12
CA GLY A 93 -15.21 6.00 -14.64
C GLY A 93 -16.68 5.81 -14.29
N CYS A 94 -17.08 6.07 -13.04
CA CYS A 94 -18.47 6.00 -12.60
C CYS A 94 -19.37 6.99 -13.35
N ILE A 95 -18.89 8.23 -13.58
CA ILE A 95 -19.63 9.24 -14.34
C ILE A 95 -19.90 8.74 -15.77
N PHE A 96 -18.91 8.13 -16.44
CA PHE A 96 -19.11 7.57 -17.78
C PHE A 96 -20.15 6.45 -17.82
N VAL A 97 -20.22 5.61 -16.78
CA VAL A 97 -21.26 4.57 -16.65
C VAL A 97 -22.64 5.19 -16.45
N ILE A 98 -22.76 6.23 -15.62
CA ILE A 98 -24.04 6.93 -15.41
C ILE A 98 -24.51 7.60 -16.72
N VAL A 99 -23.61 8.25 -17.45
CA VAL A 99 -23.92 8.83 -18.77
C VAL A 99 -24.41 7.73 -19.72
N ARG A 100 -23.75 6.56 -19.76
CA ARG A 100 -24.25 5.43 -20.56
C ARG A 100 -25.67 5.02 -20.18
N LEU A 101 -25.99 4.93 -18.89
CA LEU A 101 -27.34 4.55 -18.43
C LEU A 101 -28.40 5.58 -18.82
N LEU A 102 -28.07 6.87 -18.74
CA LEU A 102 -28.99 7.96 -19.11
C LEU A 102 -29.21 8.05 -20.63
N PHE A 103 -28.19 7.75 -21.43
CA PHE A 103 -28.22 7.83 -22.89
C PHE A 103 -28.33 6.43 -23.52
N ASN A 104 -29.39 5.69 -23.18
CA ASN A 104 -29.62 4.29 -23.60
C ASN A 104 -29.69 4.07 -25.13
N GLY A 105 -29.75 5.15 -25.94
CA GLY A 105 -29.70 5.13 -27.41
C GLY A 105 -28.33 5.44 -28.04
N SER A 106 -27.26 5.58 -27.25
CA SER A 106 -25.91 5.87 -27.75
C SER A 106 -25.33 4.71 -28.59
N SER A 107 -24.42 5.01 -29.51
CA SER A 107 -23.76 3.98 -30.33
C SER A 107 -23.09 2.87 -29.50
N LEU A 108 -23.11 1.63 -30.00
CA LEU A 108 -22.47 0.47 -29.37
C LEU A 108 -20.98 0.71 -29.05
N ILE A 109 -20.30 1.49 -29.89
CA ILE A 109 -18.90 1.89 -29.73
C ILE A 109 -18.71 2.73 -28.45
N PHE A 110 -19.58 3.71 -28.22
CA PHE A 110 -19.51 4.54 -27.00
C PHE A 110 -19.74 3.71 -25.74
N GLN A 111 -20.69 2.77 -25.78
CA GLN A 111 -20.99 1.89 -24.65
C GLN A 111 -19.80 0.99 -24.29
N ASN A 112 -19.12 0.43 -25.30
CA ASN A 112 -17.93 -0.40 -25.11
C ASN A 112 -16.75 0.43 -24.58
N PHE A 113 -16.55 1.64 -25.09
CA PHE A 113 -15.50 2.54 -24.63
C PHE A 113 -15.67 2.97 -23.17
N ALA A 114 -16.89 3.37 -22.78
CA ALA A 114 -17.22 3.72 -21.39
C ALA A 114 -16.99 2.53 -20.44
N SER A 115 -17.38 1.32 -20.86
CA SER A 115 -17.18 0.10 -20.07
C SER A 115 -15.70 -0.27 -19.92
N LEU A 116 -14.89 -0.05 -20.95
CA LEU A 116 -13.45 -0.28 -20.92
C LEU A 116 -12.74 0.72 -20.00
N LEU A 117 -13.09 2.00 -20.07
CA LEU A 117 -12.56 3.02 -19.16
C LEU A 117 -12.87 2.71 -17.69
N PHE A 118 -14.10 2.28 -17.40
CA PHE A 118 -14.49 1.87 -16.05
C PHE A 118 -13.65 0.69 -15.55
N ASN A 119 -13.40 -0.33 -16.39
CA ASN A 119 -12.56 -1.47 -16.02
C ASN A 119 -11.11 -1.08 -15.74
N ILE A 120 -10.50 -0.29 -16.62
CA ILE A 120 -9.14 0.21 -16.41
C ILE A 120 -9.07 0.98 -15.09
N SER A 121 -10.06 1.84 -14.84
CA SER A 121 -10.15 2.57 -13.60
C SER A 121 -10.30 1.68 -12.36
N TRP A 122 -11.11 0.64 -12.44
CA TRP A 122 -11.29 -0.31 -11.34
C TRP A 122 -9.99 -1.03 -11.03
N ILE A 123 -9.31 -1.55 -12.06
CA ILE A 123 -8.02 -2.25 -11.92
C ILE A 123 -6.98 -1.34 -11.28
N VAL A 124 -6.85 -0.10 -11.77
CA VAL A 124 -5.95 0.90 -11.19
C VAL A 124 -6.29 1.20 -9.72
N GLY A 125 -7.58 1.33 -9.40
CA GLY A 125 -8.07 1.51 -8.03
C GLY A 125 -7.72 0.33 -7.11
N CYS A 126 -7.86 -0.90 -7.60
CA CYS A 126 -7.45 -2.10 -6.87
C CYS A 126 -5.94 -2.11 -6.63
N ILE A 127 -5.13 -1.86 -7.67
CA ILE A 127 -3.67 -1.80 -7.53
C ILE A 127 -3.26 -0.75 -6.49
N ALA A 128 -3.82 0.46 -6.56
CA ALA A 128 -3.53 1.52 -5.59
C ALA A 128 -3.96 1.16 -4.17
N PHE A 129 -5.13 0.52 -4.01
CA PHE A 129 -5.61 0.03 -2.71
C PHE A 129 -4.70 -1.05 -2.13
N TYR A 130 -4.26 -2.02 -2.95
CA TYR A 130 -3.33 -3.05 -2.52
C TYR A 130 -1.94 -2.50 -2.24
N GLN A 131 -1.47 -1.50 -2.98
CA GLN A 131 -0.21 -0.80 -2.69
C GLN A 131 -0.27 -0.02 -1.37
N TYR A 132 -1.41 0.61 -1.06
CA TYR A 132 -1.61 1.30 0.22
C TYR A 132 -1.65 0.36 1.41
N ILE A 133 -2.25 -0.81 1.21
CA ILE A 133 -2.35 -1.84 2.24
C ILE A 133 -1.11 -2.72 2.29
N ASN A 134 -0.28 -2.65 1.25
CA ASN A 134 0.96 -3.40 1.15
C ASN A 134 1.76 -3.19 2.41
N ILE A 135 2.17 -4.32 2.99
CA ILE A 135 2.94 -4.42 4.23
C ILE A 135 2.03 -4.20 5.45
N GLU A 136 1.44 -5.30 5.96
CA GLU A 136 1.88 -5.87 7.25
C GLU A 136 0.99 -7.03 7.71
N ASN A 137 -0.22 -7.19 7.18
CA ASN A 137 -1.12 -8.21 7.70
C ASN A 137 -1.73 -9.08 6.61
N LYS A 138 -1.36 -10.37 6.59
CA LYS A 138 -2.04 -11.43 5.80
C LYS A 138 -3.41 -11.74 6.41
N SER A 139 -4.25 -10.71 6.54
CA SER A 139 -5.60 -10.91 7.05
C SER A 139 -6.45 -11.61 6.00
N ILE A 140 -7.22 -12.61 6.43
CA ILE A 140 -8.18 -13.33 5.59
C ILE A 140 -9.12 -12.34 4.87
N SER A 141 -9.45 -11.21 5.51
CA SER A 141 -10.26 -10.14 4.93
C SER A 141 -9.69 -9.57 3.64
N LEU A 142 -8.37 -9.41 3.51
CA LEU A 142 -7.76 -8.88 2.28
C LEU A 142 -7.80 -9.86 1.12
N PHE A 143 -7.65 -11.15 1.43
CA PHE A 143 -7.75 -12.21 0.44
C PHE A 143 -9.18 -12.31 -0.10
N ILE A 144 -10.19 -12.15 0.75
CA ILE A 144 -11.60 -12.09 0.33
C ILE A 144 -11.84 -10.89 -0.59
N ILE A 145 -11.35 -9.69 -0.23
CA ILE A 145 -11.49 -8.49 -1.07
C ILE A 145 -10.82 -8.73 -2.45
N PHE A 146 -9.67 -9.39 -2.48
CA PHE A 146 -8.93 -9.68 -3.72
C PHE A 146 -9.67 -10.65 -4.64
N LEU A 147 -10.23 -11.72 -4.07
CA LEU A 147 -11.08 -12.63 -4.83
C LEU A 147 -12.31 -11.93 -5.39
N CYS A 148 -12.96 -11.06 -4.60
CA CYS A 148 -14.09 -10.26 -5.08
C CYS A 148 -13.70 -9.34 -6.23
N ASP A 149 -12.52 -8.70 -6.17
CA ASP A 149 -12.01 -7.81 -7.24
C ASP A 149 -11.74 -8.58 -8.55
N ILE A 150 -11.20 -9.81 -8.47
CA ILE A 150 -10.98 -10.69 -9.64
C ILE A 150 -12.31 -11.12 -10.26
N ILE A 151 -13.25 -11.57 -9.43
CA ILE A 151 -14.57 -12.02 -9.88
C ILE A 151 -15.30 -10.86 -10.57
N PHE A 152 -15.27 -9.67 -9.98
CA PHE A 152 -15.86 -8.46 -10.53
C PHE A 152 -15.24 -8.08 -11.88
N SER A 153 -13.90 -8.09 -11.97
CA SER A 153 -13.18 -7.73 -13.21
C SER A 153 -13.43 -8.71 -14.35
N THR A 154 -13.41 -10.02 -14.05
CA THR A 154 -13.66 -11.08 -15.04
C THR A 154 -15.09 -11.00 -15.58
N PHE A 155 -16.05 -10.68 -14.71
CA PHE A 155 -17.45 -10.55 -15.09
C PHE A 155 -17.74 -9.32 -15.97
N PHE A 156 -17.11 -8.19 -15.68
CA PHE A 156 -17.31 -6.99 -16.49
C PHE A 156 -16.78 -7.19 -17.93
N ILE A 157 -15.70 -7.97 -18.09
CA ILE A 157 -15.19 -8.38 -19.41
C ILE A 157 -16.21 -9.26 -20.14
N THR A 158 -16.83 -10.22 -19.46
CA THR A 158 -17.90 -11.04 -20.07
C THR A 158 -19.16 -10.22 -20.40
N CYS A 159 -19.50 -9.18 -19.63
CA CYS A 159 -20.58 -8.25 -20.00
C CYS A 159 -20.28 -7.41 -21.25
N ILE A 160 -19.01 -7.16 -21.56
CA ILE A 160 -18.61 -6.52 -22.83
C ILE A 160 -18.76 -7.52 -23.99
N LEU A 161 -18.42 -8.80 -23.77
CA LEU A 161 -18.36 -9.82 -24.82
C LEU A 161 -19.71 -10.46 -25.20
N PHE A 162 -20.70 -10.55 -24.30
CA PHE A 162 -22.00 -11.21 -24.56
C PHE A 162 -23.14 -10.22 -24.90
N PRO A 163 -24.19 -10.61 -25.66
CA PRO A 163 -25.29 -9.72 -26.10
C PRO A 163 -26.32 -9.35 -25.01
N ASN A 164 -27.11 -8.31 -25.28
CA ASN A 164 -27.82 -7.46 -24.30
C ASN A 164 -28.93 -8.12 -23.45
N SER A 165 -29.57 -9.22 -23.86
CA SER A 165 -30.79 -9.73 -23.20
C SER A 165 -30.57 -10.24 -21.77
N ILE A 166 -29.32 -10.52 -21.38
CA ILE A 166 -28.97 -11.04 -20.07
C ILE A 166 -28.38 -9.93 -19.16
N LYS A 167 -28.04 -8.75 -19.70
CA LYS A 167 -27.23 -7.73 -19.00
C LYS A 167 -27.97 -7.02 -17.86
N ASP A 168 -29.25 -6.74 -18.02
CA ASP A 168 -29.96 -5.82 -17.13
C ASP A 168 -30.17 -6.38 -15.71
N ASN A 169 -30.51 -7.67 -15.59
CA ASN A 169 -30.65 -8.33 -14.29
C ASN A 169 -29.32 -8.47 -13.56
N PHE A 170 -28.21 -8.64 -14.30
CA PHE A 170 -26.91 -8.73 -13.68
C PHE A 170 -26.41 -7.36 -13.20
N ILE A 171 -26.66 -6.27 -13.93
CA ILE A 171 -26.22 -4.92 -13.54
C ILE A 171 -26.58 -4.56 -12.08
N ILE A 172 -27.79 -4.89 -11.62
CA ILE A 172 -28.24 -4.61 -10.25
C ILE A 172 -27.44 -5.43 -9.22
N ILE A 173 -27.31 -6.74 -9.45
CA ILE A 173 -26.57 -7.64 -8.56
C ILE A 173 -25.11 -7.20 -8.46
N PHE A 174 -24.48 -6.80 -9.57
CA PHE A 174 -23.10 -6.34 -9.57
C PHE A 174 -22.92 -4.96 -8.96
N GLY A 175 -23.91 -4.06 -9.09
CA GLY A 175 -23.93 -2.81 -8.35
C GLY A 175 -23.88 -3.05 -6.84
N ILE A 176 -24.63 -4.03 -6.34
CA ILE A 176 -24.61 -4.41 -4.92
C ILE A 176 -23.25 -4.99 -4.53
N VAL A 177 -22.66 -5.88 -5.34
CA VAL A 177 -21.32 -6.44 -5.08
C VAL A 177 -20.26 -5.33 -5.05
N LEU A 178 -20.29 -4.39 -6.00
CA LEU A 178 -19.39 -3.25 -6.06
C LEU A 178 -19.47 -2.40 -4.78
N ILE A 179 -20.69 -2.03 -4.37
CA ILE A 179 -20.92 -1.25 -3.15
C ILE A 179 -20.39 -2.01 -1.93
N THR A 180 -20.65 -3.31 -1.85
CA THR A 180 -20.19 -4.17 -0.75
C THR A 180 -18.67 -4.21 -0.68
N VAL A 181 -17.98 -4.38 -1.82
CA VAL A 181 -16.52 -4.35 -1.90
C VAL A 181 -15.97 -2.99 -1.47
N LEU A 182 -16.57 -1.89 -1.93
CA LEU A 182 -16.16 -0.54 -1.53
C LEU A 182 -16.34 -0.31 -0.01
N ILE A 183 -17.46 -0.76 0.57
CA ILE A 183 -17.69 -0.70 2.03
C ILE A 183 -16.63 -1.51 2.78
N MET A 184 -16.31 -2.71 2.31
CA MET A 184 -15.28 -3.56 2.91
C MET A 184 -13.89 -2.89 2.83
N LYS A 185 -13.57 -2.26 1.71
CA LYS A 185 -12.33 -1.48 1.53
C LYS A 185 -12.25 -0.30 2.51
N ILE A 186 -13.34 0.46 2.68
CA ILE A 186 -13.42 1.58 3.63
C ILE A 186 -13.31 1.09 5.08
N TYR A 187 -14.03 0.02 5.43
CA TYR A 187 -13.97 -0.60 6.75
C TYR A 187 -12.54 -1.04 7.09
N PHE A 188 -11.86 -1.69 6.13
CA PHE A 188 -10.49 -2.13 6.30
C PHE A 188 -9.53 -0.97 6.53
N ILE A 189 -9.66 0.12 5.75
CA ILE A 189 -8.84 1.34 5.93
C ILE A 189 -9.09 1.96 7.31
N LYS A 190 -10.35 2.11 7.72
CA LYS A 190 -10.70 2.70 9.03
C LYS A 190 -10.17 1.86 10.20
N ASN A 191 -10.29 0.54 10.11
CA ASN A 191 -9.77 -0.36 11.14
C ASN A 191 -8.24 -0.35 11.18
N LYS A 192 -7.55 -0.16 10.04
CA LYS A 192 -6.08 0.02 10.03
C LYS A 192 -5.66 1.32 10.71
N LEU A 193 -6.38 2.42 10.46
CA LEU A 193 -6.11 3.73 11.09
C LEU A 193 -6.32 3.70 12.61
N GLN A 194 -7.33 2.99 13.12
CA GLN A 194 -7.62 2.91 14.57
C GLN A 194 -6.66 2.00 15.36
N ASN A 195 -5.94 1.11 14.70
CA ASN A 195 -4.95 0.23 15.35
C ASN A 195 -3.51 0.82 15.29
N GLN A 196 -3.35 2.07 14.83
CA GLN A 196 -2.08 2.81 14.81
C GLN A 196 -1.99 3.89 15.90
N ASP A 197 -3.04 4.06 16.71
CA ASP A 197 -3.08 4.91 17.93
C ASP A 197 -2.93 4.04 19.19
#